data_AF-A0AAE4BR88-F1
#
_entry.id   AF-A0AAE4BR88-F1
#
_cell.length_a   1.000
_cell.length_b   1.000
_cell.length_c   1.000
_cell.angle_alpha   90.00
_cell.angle_beta   90.00
_cell.angle_gamma   90.00
#
_symmetry.space_group_name_H-M   'P 1'
#
loop_
_entity.id
_entity.type
_entity.pdbx_description
1 polymer ?
#
loop_
_entity_poly.entity_id
_entity_poly.type
_entity_poly.pdbx_seq_one_letter_code
_entity_poly.pdbx_strand_id
1 'polypeptide(L)'
;MKELSQKIMNFEHWISSGLKSKCPDNIPLELLMLFKESGDAYAFYRNYLFRVHFISNNDINLINEFFDFINSCDVFSDFKKLIEFYSINKQVDLFNDKRENVFEIAMEKPKDGLSQNACFLYQSYYEIETLLLIFVSIVKLKTKNRLDLELYNFKDRKGRLKKGNCIDYIKPKLKDYPILQAVFSSAYNIQLRNTIGHNDYRIIDNTIQSYDGKSIIDKDDFFKSLYDIQHLNNLLINYFSSKNIGESLLFNCGVLSMGYGIVNGNVVLVIYQLECFFDLDISKDWLNKVYILITKSDFKIDVNAKTKLTRPVNQLFEIWLCELTKESKLKVIVQSIRPKIKESSQVINIECGDFEILSNKLEKNVEYEISDVD
;
A
#
# COMPACT_ATOMS: atom_id res chain seq x y z
N MET A 1 16.84 -0.55 1.32
CA MET A 1 15.61 -1.39 1.34
C MET A 1 15.18 -1.85 2.74
N LYS A 2 16.03 -2.50 3.56
CA LYS A 2 15.66 -2.91 4.94
C LYS A 2 15.20 -1.74 5.83
N GLU A 3 15.80 -0.57 5.66
CA GLU A 3 15.47 0.64 6.44
C GLU A 3 14.10 1.24 6.11
N LEU A 4 13.72 1.32 4.82
CA LEU A 4 12.40 1.82 4.41
C LEU A 4 11.27 0.89 4.89
N SER A 5 11.47 -0.42 4.75
CA SER A 5 10.54 -1.43 5.27
C SER A 5 10.34 -1.25 6.79
N GLN A 6 11.42 -1.07 7.55
CA GLN A 6 11.33 -0.82 9.00
C GLN A 6 10.61 0.48 9.36
N LYS A 7 10.86 1.57 8.61
CA LYS A 7 10.17 2.83 8.80
C LYS A 7 8.66 2.71 8.55
N ILE A 8 8.26 2.09 7.43
CA ILE A 8 6.85 1.82 7.12
C ILE A 8 6.22 1.01 8.25
N MET A 9 6.86 -0.06 8.71
CA MET A 9 6.35 -0.92 9.79
C MET A 9 6.12 -0.16 11.10
N ASN A 10 7.09 0.65 11.53
CA ASN A 10 6.96 1.44 12.76
C ASN A 10 5.76 2.39 12.68
N PHE A 11 5.54 3.00 11.51
CA PHE A 11 4.44 3.93 11.28
C PHE A 11 3.07 3.25 11.29
N GLU A 12 2.96 2.10 10.62
CA GLU A 12 1.75 1.29 10.63
C GLU A 12 1.38 0.88 12.06
N HIS A 13 2.33 0.33 12.81
CA HIS A 13 2.13 -0.06 14.21
C HIS A 13 1.59 1.07 15.08
N TRP A 14 2.13 2.28 14.88
CA TRP A 14 1.70 3.45 15.63
C TRP A 14 0.27 3.88 15.29
N ILE A 15 -0.08 3.95 14.00
CA ILE A 15 -1.45 4.26 13.55
C ILE A 15 -2.43 3.22 14.12
N SER A 16 -2.06 1.95 14.02
CA SER A 16 -2.84 0.81 14.50
C SER A 16 -3.09 0.79 15.99
N SER A 17 -2.18 1.35 16.79
CA SER A 17 -2.42 1.53 18.22
C SER A 17 -3.54 2.55 18.54
N GLY A 18 -4.20 3.11 17.52
CA GLY A 18 -5.11 4.24 17.65
C GLY A 18 -4.39 5.50 18.10
N LEU A 19 -3.11 5.63 17.74
CA LEU A 19 -2.21 6.71 18.17
C LEU A 19 -2.03 6.81 19.70
N LYS A 20 -2.36 5.75 20.45
CA LYS A 20 -2.27 5.72 21.92
C LYS A 20 -0.84 5.46 22.43
N SER A 21 0.01 4.87 21.58
CA SER A 21 1.42 4.64 21.87
C SER A 21 2.27 5.87 21.51
N LYS A 22 3.49 5.95 22.07
CA LYS A 22 4.44 7.02 21.75
C LYS A 22 4.80 6.94 20.27
N CYS A 23 4.78 8.08 19.57
CA CYS A 23 5.19 8.16 18.16
C CYS A 23 6.60 7.58 18.00
N PRO A 24 6.83 6.64 17.06
CA PRO A 24 8.15 6.07 16.84
C PRO A 24 9.16 7.13 16.41
N ASP A 25 10.40 7.02 16.88
CA ASP A 25 11.46 7.99 16.55
C ASP A 25 11.87 7.92 15.06
N ASN A 26 11.54 6.82 14.37
CA ASN A 26 11.84 6.57 12.95
C ASN A 26 10.56 6.30 12.16
N ILE A 27 9.80 7.35 11.85
CA ILE A 27 8.65 7.31 10.93
C ILE A 27 9.02 7.87 9.54
N PRO A 28 8.43 7.35 8.45
CA PRO A 28 8.44 7.95 7.13
C PRO A 28 7.56 9.19 7.17
N LEU A 29 8.18 10.36 7.30
CA LEU A 29 7.51 11.65 7.46
C LEU A 29 6.59 11.98 6.29
N GLU A 30 6.87 11.45 5.09
CA GLU A 30 6.02 11.57 3.91
C GLU A 30 4.66 10.87 4.08
N LEU A 31 4.62 9.71 4.75
CA LEU A 31 3.36 9.01 5.05
C LEU A 31 2.54 9.79 6.08
N LEU A 32 3.21 10.42 7.06
CA LEU A 32 2.56 11.32 8.02
C LEU A 32 1.99 12.57 7.33
N MET A 33 2.74 13.18 6.40
CA MET A 33 2.27 14.33 5.63
C MET A 33 1.03 13.97 4.81
N LEU A 34 1.07 12.85 4.09
CA LEU A 34 -0.07 12.36 3.32
C LEU A 34 -1.28 12.04 4.19
N PHE A 35 -1.07 11.44 5.37
CA PHE A 35 -2.16 11.16 6.32
C PHE A 35 -2.83 12.44 6.81
N LYS A 36 -2.06 13.50 7.06
CA LYS A 36 -2.58 14.83 7.40
C LYS A 36 -3.29 15.50 6.22
N GLU A 37 -2.87 15.20 5.00
CA GLU A 37 -3.45 15.76 3.77
C GLU A 37 -4.81 15.11 3.42
N SER A 38 -4.85 13.77 3.38
CA SER A 38 -6.03 12.98 3.05
C SER A 38 -5.84 11.50 3.42
N GLY A 39 -6.81 10.90 4.10
CA GLY A 39 -6.83 9.46 4.39
C GLY A 39 -6.77 8.60 3.12
N ASP A 40 -7.40 9.06 2.03
CA ASP A 40 -7.38 8.38 0.73
C ASP A 40 -6.00 8.47 0.07
N ALA A 41 -5.35 9.64 0.13
CA ALA A 41 -4.01 9.81 -0.42
C ALA A 41 -2.98 8.96 0.36
N TYR A 42 -3.10 8.92 1.68
CA TYR A 42 -2.32 8.02 2.51
C TYR A 42 -2.55 6.55 2.12
N ALA A 43 -3.80 6.09 2.05
CA ALA A 43 -4.12 4.71 1.69
C ALA A 43 -3.59 4.36 0.30
N PHE A 44 -3.72 5.27 -0.68
CA PHE A 44 -3.21 5.11 -2.03
C PHE A 44 -1.68 4.94 -2.06
N TYR A 45 -0.95 5.89 -1.46
CA TYR A 45 0.52 5.85 -1.45
C TYR A 45 1.06 4.65 -0.68
N ARG A 46 0.42 4.29 0.42
CA ARG A 46 0.74 3.10 1.17
C ARG A 46 0.62 1.83 0.32
N ASN A 47 -0.47 1.66 -0.43
CA ASN A 47 -0.64 0.52 -1.33
C ASN A 47 0.40 0.53 -2.46
N TYR A 48 0.75 1.73 -2.93
CA TYR A 48 1.84 1.91 -3.88
C TYR A 48 3.17 1.41 -3.32
N LEU A 49 3.55 1.81 -2.10
CA LEU A 49 4.77 1.34 -1.43
C LEU A 49 4.77 -0.18 -1.24
N PHE A 50 3.62 -0.78 -0.93
CA PHE A 50 3.49 -2.25 -0.89
C PHE A 50 3.83 -2.87 -2.24
N ARG A 51 3.25 -2.37 -3.34
CA ARG A 51 3.55 -2.87 -4.69
C ARG A 51 5.02 -2.72 -5.03
N VAL A 52 5.63 -1.57 -4.76
CA VAL A 52 7.07 -1.35 -5.00
C VAL A 52 7.91 -2.35 -4.21
N HIS A 53 7.55 -2.63 -2.95
CA HIS A 53 8.23 -3.62 -2.13
C HIS A 53 8.12 -5.04 -2.72
N PHE A 54 6.93 -5.49 -3.10
CA PHE A 54 6.73 -6.83 -3.67
C PHE A 54 7.37 -7.00 -5.06
N ILE A 55 7.31 -5.96 -5.90
CA ILE A 55 7.97 -5.96 -7.21
C ILE A 55 9.49 -6.11 -7.05
N SER A 56 10.08 -5.51 -6.02
CA SER A 56 11.52 -5.61 -5.75
C SER A 56 12.01 -7.01 -5.31
N ASN A 57 11.10 -7.91 -4.91
CA ASN A 57 11.40 -9.27 -4.46
C ASN A 57 11.12 -10.37 -5.51
N ASN A 58 10.91 -10.03 -6.80
CA ASN A 58 10.55 -10.96 -7.89
C ASN A 58 9.14 -11.62 -7.78
N ASP A 59 8.24 -11.10 -6.94
CA ASP A 59 6.86 -11.62 -6.81
C ASP A 59 5.86 -11.10 -7.87
N ILE A 60 6.35 -10.42 -8.91
CA ILE A 60 5.49 -9.77 -9.91
C ILE A 60 4.55 -10.76 -10.63
N ASN A 61 5.01 -11.99 -10.85
CA ASN A 61 4.21 -13.02 -11.52
C ASN A 61 3.05 -13.49 -10.63
N LEU A 62 3.25 -13.61 -9.31
CA LEU A 62 2.18 -13.95 -8.37
C LEU A 62 1.15 -12.83 -8.30
N ILE A 63 1.58 -11.56 -8.28
CA ILE A 63 0.67 -10.40 -8.30
C ILE A 63 -0.19 -10.43 -9.55
N ASN A 64 0.43 -10.63 -10.71
CA ASN A 64 -0.26 -10.67 -11.99
C ASN A 64 -1.28 -11.81 -12.02
N GLU A 65 -0.88 -13.04 -11.67
CA GLU A 65 -1.82 -14.17 -11.61
C GLU A 65 -2.96 -13.95 -10.61
N PHE A 66 -2.68 -13.34 -9.46
CA PHE A 66 -3.70 -13.02 -8.47
C PHE A 66 -4.72 -11.99 -9.02
N PHE A 67 -4.26 -10.90 -9.62
CA PHE A 67 -5.15 -9.91 -10.22
C PHE A 67 -5.89 -10.46 -11.43
N ASP A 68 -5.25 -11.25 -12.28
CA ASP A 68 -5.89 -11.89 -13.43
C ASP A 68 -6.96 -12.90 -12.99
N PHE A 69 -6.75 -13.61 -11.88
CA PHE A 69 -7.75 -14.49 -11.30
C PHE A 69 -8.96 -13.70 -10.81
N ILE A 70 -8.76 -12.66 -10.01
CA ILE A 70 -9.87 -11.83 -9.48
C ILE A 70 -10.60 -11.12 -10.62
N ASN A 71 -9.86 -10.50 -11.56
CA ASN A 71 -10.43 -9.75 -12.68
C ASN A 71 -10.97 -10.63 -13.82
N SER A 72 -10.83 -11.96 -13.72
CA SER A 72 -11.34 -12.88 -14.77
C SER A 72 -12.87 -12.81 -14.96
N CYS A 73 -13.56 -12.13 -14.04
CA CYS A 73 -15.00 -11.93 -14.05
C CYS A 73 -15.43 -10.51 -14.44
N ASP A 74 -14.52 -9.60 -14.80
CA ASP A 74 -14.81 -8.18 -15.08
C ASP A 74 -15.90 -7.97 -16.14
N VAL A 75 -16.04 -8.94 -17.06
CA VAL A 75 -17.05 -8.95 -18.12
C VAL A 75 -18.48 -9.13 -17.61
N PHE A 76 -18.68 -9.60 -16.37
CA PHE A 76 -20.00 -9.86 -15.80
C PHE A 76 -20.51 -8.65 -15.03
N SER A 77 -21.75 -8.23 -15.28
CA SER A 77 -22.36 -7.08 -14.58
C SER A 77 -22.42 -7.26 -13.05
N ASP A 78 -22.51 -8.50 -12.58
CA ASP A 78 -22.53 -8.84 -11.17
C ASP A 78 -21.14 -8.78 -10.51
N PHE A 79 -20.06 -8.70 -11.30
CA PHE A 79 -18.71 -8.51 -10.76
C PHE A 79 -18.57 -7.17 -10.05
N LYS A 80 -19.15 -6.10 -10.62
CA LYS A 80 -19.14 -4.78 -9.97
C LYS A 80 -19.78 -4.83 -8.59
N LYS A 81 -20.93 -5.51 -8.47
CA LYS A 81 -21.63 -5.70 -7.19
C LYS A 81 -20.83 -6.53 -6.19
N LEU A 82 -20.13 -7.57 -6.67
CA LEU A 82 -19.22 -8.38 -5.86
C LEU A 82 -18.09 -7.51 -5.29
N ILE A 83 -17.44 -6.72 -6.15
CA ILE A 83 -16.37 -5.82 -5.73
C ILE A 83 -16.90 -4.81 -4.73
N GLU A 84 -17.99 -4.10 -5.04
CA GLU A 84 -18.64 -3.16 -4.13
C GLU A 84 -18.97 -3.81 -2.77
N PHE A 85 -19.51 -5.03 -2.75
CA PHE A 85 -19.86 -5.72 -1.50
C PHE A 85 -18.66 -5.94 -0.58
N TYR A 86 -17.54 -6.42 -1.12
CA TYR A 86 -16.32 -6.65 -0.33
C TYR A 86 -15.50 -5.37 -0.08
N SER A 87 -15.78 -4.32 -0.85
CA SER A 87 -15.17 -2.99 -0.76
C SER A 87 -15.76 -2.12 0.34
N ILE A 88 -17.04 -2.31 0.72
CA ILE A 88 -17.70 -1.50 1.74
C ILE A 88 -17.02 -1.66 3.12
N ASN A 89 -16.68 -0.52 3.73
CA ASN A 89 -15.82 -0.32 4.91
C ASN A 89 -15.89 -1.38 6.00
N LYS A 90 -17.03 -1.99 6.35
CA LYS A 90 -17.09 -2.97 7.46
C LYS A 90 -16.25 -4.24 7.25
N GLN A 91 -16.09 -4.71 6.02
CA GLN A 91 -15.24 -5.88 5.73
C GLN A 91 -13.77 -5.46 5.68
N VAL A 92 -13.48 -4.28 5.11
CA VAL A 92 -12.15 -3.67 5.01
C VAL A 92 -11.58 -3.23 6.35
N ASP A 93 -12.41 -2.74 7.26
CA ASP A 93 -12.04 -2.41 8.63
C ASP A 93 -11.71 -3.68 9.42
N LEU A 94 -12.50 -4.76 9.24
CA LEU A 94 -12.15 -6.10 9.75
C LEU A 94 -10.86 -6.65 9.13
N PHE A 95 -10.55 -6.31 7.86
CA PHE A 95 -9.25 -6.63 7.25
C PHE A 95 -8.13 -5.80 7.84
N ASN A 96 -8.35 -4.51 8.08
CA ASN A 96 -7.35 -3.61 8.64
C ASN A 96 -7.08 -3.96 10.10
N ASP A 97 -8.09 -4.13 10.96
CA ASP A 97 -7.96 -4.50 12.38
C ASP A 97 -7.23 -5.84 12.58
N LYS A 98 -7.53 -6.85 11.75
CA LYS A 98 -6.81 -8.14 11.79
C LYS A 98 -5.41 -8.08 11.18
N ARG A 99 -5.15 -7.12 10.28
CA ARG A 99 -3.86 -6.87 9.62
C ARG A 99 -2.87 -6.14 10.52
N GLU A 100 -3.35 -5.31 11.44
CA GLU A 100 -2.51 -4.59 12.41
C GLU A 100 -1.68 -5.55 13.28
N ASN A 101 -2.33 -6.61 13.77
CA ASN A 101 -1.70 -7.68 14.55
C ASN A 101 -0.78 -8.60 13.71
N VAL A 102 -0.84 -8.50 12.39
CA VAL A 102 -0.34 -9.51 11.44
C VAL A 102 0.98 -9.06 10.80
N PHE A 103 1.10 -7.76 10.53
CA PHE A 103 2.36 -7.13 10.12
C PHE A 103 3.41 -7.10 11.24
N GLU A 104 3.00 -6.89 12.49
CA GLU A 104 3.87 -6.96 13.67
C GLU A 104 4.60 -8.30 13.77
N ILE A 105 3.90 -9.40 13.50
CA ILE A 105 4.38 -10.75 13.85
C ILE A 105 5.07 -11.43 12.65
N ALA A 106 4.71 -11.10 11.41
CA ALA A 106 5.34 -11.71 10.23
C ALA A 106 6.75 -11.20 9.92
N MET A 107 7.09 -10.02 10.43
CA MET A 107 8.42 -9.41 10.25
C MET A 107 9.38 -9.76 11.38
N GLU A 108 8.87 -10.33 12.47
CA GLU A 108 9.65 -11.30 13.23
C GLU A 108 9.83 -12.54 12.33
N LYS A 109 10.91 -12.57 11.54
CA LYS A 109 11.62 -13.85 11.44
C LYS A 109 11.95 -14.18 12.88
N PRO A 110 11.35 -15.20 13.51
CA PRO A 110 11.79 -15.54 14.85
C PRO A 110 13.28 -15.85 14.72
N LYS A 111 14.10 -14.98 15.30
CA LYS A 111 15.56 -15.12 15.30
C LYS A 111 15.94 -16.48 15.92
N ASP A 112 15.03 -17.05 16.71
CA ASP A 112 15.18 -18.27 17.49
C ASP A 112 14.45 -19.51 16.91
N GLY A 113 14.01 -19.47 15.65
CA GLY A 113 13.43 -20.64 15.00
C GLY A 113 11.95 -20.88 15.30
N LEU A 114 11.50 -22.13 15.26
CA LEU A 114 10.07 -22.45 15.34
C LEU A 114 9.55 -22.27 16.77
N SER A 115 8.48 -21.49 16.94
CA SER A 115 7.95 -21.12 18.26
C SER A 115 6.43 -21.21 18.31
N GLN A 116 5.89 -21.32 19.53
CA GLN A 116 4.45 -21.36 19.75
C GLN A 116 3.76 -20.08 19.22
N ASN A 117 4.41 -18.93 19.36
CA ASN A 117 3.90 -17.65 18.85
C ASN A 117 3.78 -17.67 17.32
N ALA A 118 4.76 -18.26 16.62
CA ALA A 118 4.68 -18.39 15.17
C ALA A 118 3.51 -19.29 14.75
N CYS A 119 3.28 -20.40 15.46
CA CYS A 119 2.13 -21.27 15.19
C CYS A 119 0.78 -20.55 15.45
N PHE A 120 0.67 -19.78 16.54
CA PHE A 120 -0.51 -18.96 16.80
C PHE A 120 -0.72 -17.91 15.71
N LEU A 121 0.35 -17.31 15.20
CA LEU A 121 0.26 -16.38 14.08
C LEU A 121 -0.34 -17.05 12.84
N TYR A 122 0.18 -18.21 12.44
CA TYR A 122 -0.36 -18.96 11.31
C TYR A 122 -1.86 -19.24 11.50
N GLN A 123 -2.26 -19.66 12.71
CA GLN A 123 -3.66 -19.88 13.04
C GLN A 123 -4.50 -18.61 12.91
N SER A 124 -4.01 -17.46 13.39
CA SER A 124 -4.72 -16.18 13.25
C SER A 124 -4.94 -15.78 11.79
N TYR A 125 -3.96 -16.00 10.90
CA TYR A 125 -4.16 -15.80 9.44
C TYR A 125 -5.18 -16.77 8.86
N TYR A 126 -5.12 -18.04 9.26
CA TYR A 126 -6.05 -19.07 8.81
C TYR A 126 -7.50 -18.78 9.28
N GLU A 127 -7.68 -18.02 10.36
CA GLU A 127 -8.97 -17.53 10.85
C GLU A 127 -9.53 -16.35 10.04
N ILE A 128 -8.79 -15.81 9.08
CA ILE A 128 -9.29 -14.81 8.12
C ILE A 128 -10.05 -15.53 7.00
N GLU A 129 -11.37 -15.65 7.14
CA GLU A 129 -12.23 -16.38 6.20
C GLU A 129 -12.39 -15.70 4.84
N THR A 130 -12.22 -14.38 4.77
CA THR A 130 -12.68 -13.63 3.59
C THR A 130 -11.90 -13.94 2.33
N LEU A 131 -10.62 -14.29 2.43
CA LEU A 131 -9.87 -14.73 1.26
C LEU A 131 -10.56 -15.93 0.59
N LEU A 132 -11.01 -16.90 1.40
CA LEU A 132 -11.76 -18.05 0.93
C LEU A 132 -13.13 -17.65 0.38
N LEU A 133 -13.85 -16.74 1.06
CA LEU A 133 -15.17 -16.27 0.60
C LEU A 133 -15.08 -15.62 -0.78
N ILE A 134 -14.13 -14.69 -0.97
CA ILE A 134 -13.92 -13.97 -2.23
C ILE A 134 -13.51 -14.94 -3.33
N PHE A 135 -12.55 -15.82 -3.08
CA PHE A 135 -12.12 -16.81 -4.07
C PHE A 135 -13.27 -17.73 -4.49
N VAL A 136 -14.09 -18.21 -3.54
CA VAL A 136 -15.29 -19.01 -3.86
C VAL A 136 -16.28 -18.21 -4.70
N SER A 137 -16.56 -16.95 -4.33
CA SER A 137 -17.53 -16.12 -5.06
C SER A 137 -17.04 -15.79 -6.47
N ILE A 138 -15.74 -15.52 -6.67
CA ILE A 138 -15.13 -15.34 -8.00
C ILE A 138 -15.27 -16.62 -8.83
N VAL A 139 -14.91 -17.78 -8.27
CA VAL A 139 -15.05 -19.07 -8.97
C VAL A 139 -16.51 -19.35 -9.34
N LYS A 140 -17.47 -19.07 -8.45
CA LYS A 140 -18.89 -19.25 -8.74
C LYS A 140 -19.37 -18.30 -9.83
N LEU A 141 -18.96 -17.04 -9.79
CA LEU A 141 -19.31 -16.08 -10.82
C LEU A 141 -18.76 -16.52 -12.18
N LYS A 142 -17.48 -16.92 -12.24
CA LYS A 142 -16.83 -17.44 -13.45
C LYS A 142 -17.52 -18.68 -14.03
N THR A 143 -17.93 -19.61 -13.17
CA THR A 143 -18.43 -20.94 -13.61
C THR A 143 -19.94 -21.01 -13.81
N LYS A 144 -20.71 -20.18 -13.10
CA LYS A 144 -22.18 -20.23 -13.09
C LYS A 144 -22.84 -18.94 -13.56
N ASN A 145 -22.06 -17.89 -13.84
CA ASN A 145 -22.54 -16.54 -14.14
C ASN A 145 -23.62 -16.05 -13.14
N ARG A 146 -23.39 -16.33 -11.86
CA ARG A 146 -24.32 -15.98 -10.78
C ARG A 146 -23.57 -15.50 -9.56
N LEU A 147 -23.97 -14.35 -9.04
CA LEU A 147 -23.53 -13.85 -7.75
C LEU A 147 -24.11 -14.70 -6.61
N ASP A 148 -23.24 -15.27 -5.78
CA ASP A 148 -23.60 -15.99 -4.56
C ASP A 148 -22.69 -15.49 -3.43
N LEU A 149 -23.24 -14.56 -2.63
CA LEU A 149 -22.58 -13.95 -1.47
C LEU A 149 -22.89 -14.72 -0.17
N GLU A 150 -23.99 -15.46 -0.14
CA GLU A 150 -24.43 -16.17 1.07
C GLU A 150 -23.64 -17.46 1.28
N LEU A 151 -23.19 -18.09 0.20
CA LEU A 151 -22.31 -19.25 0.18
C LEU A 151 -22.84 -20.43 1.02
N TYR A 152 -24.16 -20.64 1.04
CA TYR A 152 -24.83 -21.64 1.89
C TYR A 152 -24.21 -23.04 1.81
N ASN A 153 -23.82 -23.50 0.62
CA ASN A 153 -23.22 -24.83 0.43
C ASN A 153 -21.85 -24.99 1.12
N PHE A 154 -21.21 -23.87 1.47
CA PHE A 154 -19.94 -23.84 2.18
C PHE A 154 -20.11 -23.56 3.67
N LYS A 155 -21.33 -23.41 4.17
CA LYS A 155 -21.58 -23.19 5.60
C LYS A 155 -22.13 -24.45 6.27
N ASP A 156 -21.91 -24.57 7.57
CA ASP A 156 -22.59 -25.54 8.42
C ASP A 156 -23.99 -25.06 8.83
N ARG A 157 -24.73 -25.89 9.57
CA ARG A 157 -26.09 -25.55 10.05
C ARG A 157 -26.10 -24.34 11.01
N LYS A 158 -24.94 -23.96 11.58
CA LYS A 158 -24.75 -22.82 12.47
C LYS A 158 -24.25 -21.58 11.73
N GLY A 159 -24.13 -21.64 10.39
CA GLY A 159 -23.65 -20.55 9.55
C GLY A 159 -22.13 -20.40 9.50
N ARG A 160 -21.35 -21.31 10.11
CA ARG A 160 -19.87 -21.25 10.11
C ARG A 160 -19.30 -21.78 8.80
N LEU A 161 -18.22 -21.18 8.31
CA LEU A 161 -17.60 -21.59 7.05
C LEU A 161 -16.89 -22.95 7.20
N LYS A 162 -17.21 -23.89 6.31
CA LYS A 162 -16.48 -25.15 6.14
C LYS A 162 -15.21 -24.88 5.32
N LYS A 163 -14.22 -24.23 5.95
CA LYS A 163 -12.98 -23.76 5.30
C LYS A 163 -12.30 -24.84 4.46
N GLY A 164 -12.23 -26.09 4.96
CA GLY A 164 -11.70 -27.22 4.19
C GLY A 164 -12.41 -27.44 2.85
N ASN A 165 -13.75 -27.43 2.85
CA ASN A 165 -14.54 -27.55 1.63
C ASN A 165 -14.31 -26.37 0.67
N CYS A 166 -14.12 -25.15 1.21
CA CYS A 166 -13.76 -23.99 0.38
C CYS A 166 -12.40 -24.19 -0.29
N ILE A 167 -11.39 -24.61 0.47
CA ILE A 167 -10.02 -24.86 -0.03
C ILE A 167 -10.04 -25.92 -1.13
N ASP A 168 -10.71 -27.05 -0.90
CA ASP A 168 -10.82 -28.15 -1.86
C ASP A 168 -11.59 -27.74 -3.13
N TYR A 169 -12.54 -26.81 -3.00
CA TYR A 169 -13.27 -26.26 -4.13
C TYR A 169 -12.44 -25.26 -4.95
N ILE A 170 -11.67 -24.40 -4.28
CA ILE A 170 -10.86 -23.35 -4.90
C ILE A 170 -9.64 -23.95 -5.61
N LYS A 171 -8.87 -24.80 -4.93
CA LYS A 171 -7.57 -25.31 -5.41
C LYS A 171 -7.57 -25.83 -6.85
N PRO A 172 -8.52 -26.69 -7.31
CA PRO A 172 -8.53 -27.16 -8.69
C PRO A 172 -8.94 -26.08 -9.71
N LYS A 173 -9.54 -24.98 -9.28
CA LYS A 173 -9.99 -23.87 -10.14
C LYS A 173 -8.91 -22.84 -10.39
N LEU A 174 -7.78 -22.95 -9.69
CA LEU A 174 -6.58 -22.14 -9.90
C LEU A 174 -5.61 -22.78 -10.92
N LYS A 175 -6.00 -23.87 -11.61
CA LYS A 175 -5.11 -24.59 -12.54
C LYS A 175 -4.50 -23.73 -13.66
N ASP A 176 -5.19 -22.66 -14.06
CA ASP A 176 -4.74 -21.74 -15.11
C ASP A 176 -3.82 -20.62 -14.54
N TYR A 177 -3.60 -20.62 -13.22
CA TYR A 177 -2.78 -19.69 -12.45
C TYR A 177 -1.81 -20.52 -11.58
N PRO A 178 -0.79 -21.16 -12.18
CA PRO A 178 0.03 -22.17 -11.50
C PRO A 178 0.83 -21.63 -10.31
N ILE A 179 1.31 -20.39 -10.36
CA ILE A 179 2.06 -19.78 -9.25
C ILE A 179 1.10 -19.50 -8.11
N LEU A 180 -0.05 -18.90 -8.39
CA LEU A 180 -1.11 -18.66 -7.40
C LEU A 180 -1.62 -19.97 -6.81
N GLN A 181 -1.77 -21.02 -7.62
CA GLN A 181 -2.19 -22.34 -7.16
C GLN A 181 -1.15 -22.95 -6.20
N ALA A 182 0.14 -22.82 -6.50
CA ALA A 182 1.21 -23.31 -5.64
C ALA A 182 1.22 -22.58 -4.29
N VAL A 183 1.16 -21.23 -4.31
CA VAL A 183 1.10 -20.39 -3.11
C VAL A 183 -0.16 -20.70 -2.30
N PHE A 184 -1.33 -20.79 -2.92
CA PHE A 184 -2.58 -21.17 -2.25
C PHE A 184 -2.52 -22.56 -1.61
N SER A 185 -1.92 -23.53 -2.31
CA SER A 185 -1.79 -24.90 -1.79
C SER A 185 -0.85 -24.99 -0.59
N SER A 186 0.21 -24.18 -0.61
CA SER A 186 1.19 -24.08 0.48
C SER A 186 0.62 -23.33 1.68
N ALA A 187 -0.03 -22.19 1.46
CA ALA A 187 -0.73 -21.40 2.47
C ALA A 187 -1.78 -22.21 3.26
N TYR A 188 -2.49 -23.11 2.58
CA TYR A 188 -3.54 -23.96 3.16
C TYR A 188 -3.13 -25.44 3.23
N ASN A 189 -1.87 -25.71 3.59
CA ASN A 189 -1.37 -27.07 3.76
C ASN A 189 -2.25 -27.85 4.76
N ILE A 190 -2.78 -29.00 4.32
CA ILE A 190 -3.74 -29.80 5.09
C ILE A 190 -3.12 -30.40 6.36
N GLN A 191 -1.86 -30.86 6.29
CA GLN A 191 -1.16 -31.41 7.45
C GLN A 191 -0.94 -30.31 8.48
N LEU A 192 -0.50 -29.13 8.05
CA LEU A 192 -0.26 -28.00 8.93
C LEU A 192 -1.52 -27.48 9.60
N ARG A 193 -2.57 -27.25 8.80
CA ARG A 193 -3.87 -26.81 9.30
C ARG A 193 -4.44 -27.77 10.33
N ASN A 194 -4.43 -29.06 10.04
CA ASN A 194 -5.02 -30.05 10.96
C ASN A 194 -4.16 -30.17 12.23
N THR A 195 -2.83 -30.09 12.11
CA THR A 195 -1.91 -30.20 13.25
C THR A 195 -2.02 -28.99 14.18
N ILE A 196 -1.93 -27.76 13.66
CA ILE A 196 -2.03 -26.54 14.48
C ILE A 196 -3.47 -26.25 14.89
N GLY A 197 -4.44 -26.38 13.98
CA GLY A 197 -5.82 -25.94 14.20
C GLY A 197 -6.58 -26.71 15.27
N HIS A 198 -6.12 -27.90 15.63
CA HIS A 198 -6.66 -28.69 16.75
C HIS A 198 -5.89 -28.50 18.06
N ASN A 199 -4.82 -27.67 18.07
CA ASN A 199 -3.89 -27.50 19.19
C ASN A 199 -3.24 -28.82 19.68
N ASP A 200 -3.23 -29.84 18.83
CA ASP A 200 -2.74 -31.18 19.15
C ASP A 200 -1.32 -31.41 18.61
N TYR A 201 -0.39 -30.53 19.00
CA TYR A 201 1.00 -30.61 18.57
C TYR A 201 2.01 -30.24 19.65
N ARG A 202 3.25 -30.64 19.40
CA ARG A 202 4.44 -30.22 20.13
C ARG A 202 5.51 -29.73 19.16
N ILE A 203 6.31 -28.79 19.62
CA ILE A 203 7.48 -28.31 18.89
C ILE A 203 8.68 -29.09 19.41
N ILE A 204 9.38 -29.78 18.50
CA ILE A 204 10.62 -30.50 18.81
C ILE A 204 11.66 -30.04 17.81
N ASP A 205 12.73 -29.43 18.32
CA ASP A 205 13.78 -28.79 17.55
C ASP A 205 13.20 -27.85 16.48
N ASN A 206 13.41 -28.16 15.20
CA ASN A 206 12.90 -27.39 14.06
C ASN A 206 11.70 -28.07 13.40
N THR A 207 10.86 -28.79 14.17
CA THR A 207 9.66 -29.47 13.64
C THR A 207 8.43 -29.25 14.48
N ILE A 208 7.27 -29.20 13.82
CA ILE A 208 5.94 -29.32 14.42
C ILE A 208 5.49 -30.76 14.27
N GLN A 209 5.21 -31.43 15.38
CA GLN A 209 4.75 -32.81 15.39
C GLN A 209 3.37 -32.91 16.01
N SER A 210 2.44 -33.59 15.34
CA SER A 210 1.18 -33.98 15.97
C SER A 210 1.44 -34.91 17.15
N TYR A 211 0.59 -34.87 18.20
CA TYR A 211 0.76 -35.77 19.35
C TYR A 211 0.65 -37.25 18.98
N ASP A 212 -0.10 -37.58 17.94
CA ASP A 212 -0.20 -38.95 17.41
C ASP A 212 0.98 -39.35 16.49
N GLY A 213 1.94 -38.44 16.27
CA GLY A 213 3.15 -38.66 15.49
C GLY A 213 2.95 -38.83 13.99
N LYS A 214 1.72 -38.68 13.47
CA LYS A 214 1.41 -38.92 12.05
C LYS A 214 1.76 -37.75 11.14
N SER A 215 1.84 -36.54 11.68
CA SER A 215 2.22 -35.35 10.94
C SER A 215 3.50 -34.77 11.54
N ILE A 216 4.53 -34.64 10.71
CA ILE A 216 5.79 -33.99 11.04
C ILE A 216 6.03 -32.95 9.96
N ILE A 217 6.13 -31.69 10.38
CA ILE A 217 6.28 -30.55 9.48
C ILE A 217 7.57 -29.86 9.88
N ASP A 218 8.50 -29.73 8.94
CA ASP A 218 9.74 -29.02 9.21
C ASP A 218 9.52 -27.51 9.24
N LYS A 219 10.51 -26.82 9.82
CA LYS A 219 10.53 -25.39 9.99
C LYS A 219 10.40 -24.63 8.68
N ASP A 220 11.04 -25.08 7.60
CA ASP A 220 11.08 -24.36 6.34
C ASP A 220 9.71 -24.46 5.65
N ASP A 221 9.09 -25.65 5.66
CA ASP A 221 7.73 -25.85 5.20
C ASP A 221 6.71 -25.04 6.01
N PHE A 222 6.87 -24.98 7.33
CA PHE A 222 6.03 -24.15 8.20
C PHE A 222 6.14 -22.66 7.84
N PHE A 223 7.36 -22.12 7.77
CA PHE A 223 7.56 -20.70 7.47
C PHE A 223 7.11 -20.37 6.05
N LYS A 224 7.31 -21.28 5.10
CA LYS A 224 6.77 -21.14 3.74
C LYS A 224 5.25 -21.00 3.76
N SER A 225 4.53 -21.91 4.42
CA SER A 225 3.07 -21.81 4.56
C SER A 225 2.63 -20.51 5.24
N LEU A 226 3.35 -20.09 6.28
CA LEU A 226 3.08 -18.84 7.00
C LEU A 226 3.26 -17.60 6.10
N TYR A 227 4.34 -17.54 5.33
CA TYR A 227 4.58 -16.43 4.41
C TYR A 227 3.61 -16.45 3.24
N ASP A 228 3.27 -17.63 2.71
CA ASP A 228 2.31 -17.76 1.61
C ASP A 228 0.90 -17.32 2.01
N ILE A 229 0.40 -17.70 3.21
CA ILE A 229 -0.91 -17.24 3.68
C ILE A 229 -0.92 -15.74 3.94
N GLN A 230 0.18 -15.19 4.46
CA GLN A 230 0.33 -13.75 4.61
C GLN A 230 0.34 -13.04 3.25
N HIS A 231 1.10 -13.54 2.29
CA HIS A 231 1.19 -12.98 0.94
C HIS A 231 -0.19 -12.90 0.29
N LEU A 232 -0.98 -13.98 0.34
CA LEU A 232 -2.33 -14.00 -0.22
C LEU A 232 -3.25 -12.96 0.45
N ASN A 233 -3.20 -12.82 1.77
CA ASN A 233 -3.97 -11.80 2.48
C ASN A 233 -3.53 -10.39 2.08
N ASN A 234 -2.23 -10.13 1.96
CA ASN A 234 -1.70 -8.83 1.54
C ASN A 234 -2.10 -8.46 0.11
N LEU A 235 -2.08 -9.43 -0.82
CA LEU A 235 -2.53 -9.23 -2.21
C LEU A 235 -4.01 -8.88 -2.28
N LEU A 236 -4.84 -9.58 -1.50
CA LEU A 236 -6.26 -9.29 -1.39
C LEU A 236 -6.49 -7.86 -0.91
N ILE A 237 -5.79 -7.47 0.14
CA ILE A 237 -5.93 -6.13 0.71
C ILE A 237 -5.53 -5.07 -0.31
N ASN A 238 -4.34 -5.20 -0.92
CA ASN A 238 -3.87 -4.29 -1.96
C ASN A 238 -4.87 -4.18 -3.12
N TYR A 239 -5.48 -5.30 -3.53
CA TYR A 239 -6.50 -5.28 -4.57
C TYR A 239 -7.71 -4.43 -4.17
N PHE A 240 -8.37 -4.72 -3.05
CA PHE A 240 -9.60 -4.02 -2.65
C PHE A 240 -9.36 -2.58 -2.22
N SER A 241 -8.26 -2.31 -1.51
CA SER A 241 -7.92 -0.95 -1.11
C SER A 241 -7.63 -0.05 -2.33
N SER A 242 -7.12 -0.61 -3.43
CA SER A 242 -6.93 0.14 -4.67
C SER A 242 -8.24 0.41 -5.46
N LYS A 243 -9.31 -0.36 -5.22
CA LYS A 243 -10.62 -0.20 -5.88
C LYS A 243 -11.54 0.79 -5.18
N ASN A 244 -11.26 1.09 -3.90
CA ASN A 244 -12.11 1.95 -3.07
C ASN A 244 -11.83 3.44 -3.22
N ILE A 245 -10.65 3.79 -3.75
CA ILE A 245 -10.20 5.17 -3.80
C ILE A 245 -10.58 5.75 -5.16
N GLY A 246 -11.50 6.72 -5.14
CA GLY A 246 -11.86 7.44 -6.36
C GLY A 246 -10.68 8.26 -6.87
N GLU A 247 -10.25 8.05 -8.11
CA GLU A 247 -9.09 8.74 -8.69
C GLU A 247 -9.20 10.27 -8.62
N SER A 248 -10.41 10.81 -8.74
CA SER A 248 -10.68 12.24 -8.60
C SER A 248 -10.33 12.81 -7.23
N LEU A 249 -10.32 12.00 -6.17
CA LEU A 249 -9.94 12.40 -4.82
C LEU A 249 -8.42 12.48 -4.64
N LEU A 250 -7.66 11.89 -5.57
CA LEU A 250 -6.20 11.80 -5.54
C LEU A 250 -5.51 12.89 -6.36
N PHE A 251 -6.26 13.63 -7.18
CA PHE A 251 -5.68 14.76 -7.92
C PHE A 251 -5.11 15.80 -6.95
N ASN A 252 -3.98 16.39 -7.37
CA ASN A 252 -3.23 17.36 -6.57
C ASN A 252 -2.74 16.83 -5.20
N CYS A 253 -2.60 15.52 -5.03
CA CYS A 253 -2.05 14.94 -3.80
C CYS A 253 -0.56 14.58 -3.94
N GLY A 254 0.09 14.33 -2.81
CA GLY A 254 1.45 13.78 -2.79
C GLY A 254 2.55 14.74 -3.23
N VAL A 255 2.28 16.05 -3.17
CA VAL A 255 3.34 17.06 -3.25
C VAL A 255 4.05 17.13 -1.89
N LEU A 256 5.34 16.81 -1.87
CA LEU A 256 6.12 16.76 -0.64
C LEU A 256 6.95 18.01 -0.40
N SER A 257 7.35 18.70 -1.47
CA SER A 257 8.21 19.86 -1.35
C SER A 257 8.11 20.80 -2.54
N MET A 258 8.50 22.05 -2.31
CA MET A 258 8.66 23.06 -3.34
C MET A 258 9.98 23.78 -3.16
N GLY A 259 10.64 24.09 -4.28
CA GLY A 259 11.83 24.92 -4.35
C GLY A 259 11.68 25.98 -5.41
N TYR A 260 12.44 27.06 -5.29
CA TYR A 260 12.48 28.14 -6.27
C TYR A 260 13.94 28.44 -6.62
N GLY A 261 14.16 28.97 -7.82
CA GLY A 261 15.50 29.32 -8.27
C GLY A 261 15.53 29.83 -9.70
N ILE A 262 16.74 30.08 -10.18
CA ILE A 262 17.00 30.51 -11.56
C ILE A 262 17.79 29.40 -12.24
N VAL A 263 17.24 28.81 -13.30
CA VAL A 263 17.85 27.70 -14.04
C VAL A 263 17.99 28.08 -15.50
N ASN A 264 19.22 28.07 -16.02
CA ASN A 264 19.53 28.49 -17.39
C ASN A 264 18.96 29.88 -17.72
N GLY A 265 19.06 30.82 -16.76
CA GLY A 265 18.52 32.17 -16.89
C GLY A 265 17.01 32.32 -16.76
N ASN A 266 16.26 31.22 -16.56
CA ASN A 266 14.81 31.27 -16.38
C ASN A 266 14.44 31.14 -14.90
N VAL A 267 13.50 31.97 -14.47
CA VAL A 267 12.90 31.89 -13.14
C VAL A 267 12.00 30.66 -13.08
N VAL A 268 12.30 29.76 -12.14
CA VAL A 268 11.59 28.48 -11.99
C VAL A 268 11.08 28.27 -10.58
N LEU A 269 9.92 27.62 -10.50
CA LEU A 269 9.42 26.95 -9.30
C LEU A 269 9.44 25.44 -9.57
N VAL A 270 10.08 24.67 -8.70
CA VAL A 270 10.14 23.21 -8.78
C VAL A 270 9.23 22.62 -7.71
N ILE A 271 8.35 21.71 -8.10
CA ILE A 271 7.41 21.01 -7.23
C ILE A 271 7.80 19.53 -7.24
N TYR A 272 8.09 18.95 -6.09
CA TYR A 272 8.43 17.54 -5.96
C TYR A 272 7.18 16.75 -5.56
N GLN A 273 6.73 15.89 -6.46
CA GLN A 273 5.53 15.07 -6.29
C GLN A 273 5.88 13.58 -6.34
N LEU A 274 5.29 12.81 -5.44
CA LEU A 274 5.43 11.35 -5.40
C LEU A 274 4.93 10.72 -6.71
N GLU A 275 5.72 9.77 -7.25
CA GLU A 275 5.54 9.23 -8.61
C GLU A 275 4.15 8.67 -8.87
N CYS A 276 3.57 7.97 -7.89
CA CYS A 276 2.26 7.36 -8.04
C CYS A 276 1.13 8.37 -8.22
N PHE A 277 1.27 9.58 -7.65
CA PHE A 277 0.31 10.67 -7.87
C PHE A 277 0.64 11.46 -9.13
N PHE A 278 1.93 11.60 -9.45
CA PHE A 278 2.39 12.24 -10.68
C PHE A 278 1.83 11.53 -11.93
N ASP A 279 1.83 10.19 -11.92
CA ASP A 279 1.37 9.35 -13.02
C ASP A 279 -0.16 9.31 -13.13
N LEU A 280 -0.87 9.51 -12.02
CA LEU A 280 -2.34 9.61 -11.99
C LEU A 280 -2.82 10.96 -12.53
N ASP A 281 -2.16 12.04 -12.10
CA ASP A 281 -2.53 13.41 -12.39
C ASP A 281 -1.69 13.95 -13.55
N ILE A 282 -1.84 13.36 -14.73
CA ILE A 282 -0.97 13.63 -15.88
C ILE A 282 -1.03 15.10 -16.30
N SER A 283 -2.24 15.68 -16.35
CA SER A 283 -2.47 17.05 -16.82
C SER A 283 -2.07 18.13 -15.81
N LYS A 284 -2.06 17.81 -14.50
CA LYS A 284 -1.90 18.78 -13.41
C LYS A 284 -2.76 20.02 -13.64
N ASP A 285 -4.05 19.81 -13.94
CA ASP A 285 -5.00 20.90 -14.21
C ASP A 285 -5.25 21.79 -12.98
N TRP A 286 -4.87 21.34 -11.79
CA TRP A 286 -4.84 22.16 -10.58
C TRP A 286 -3.74 23.23 -10.62
N LEU A 287 -2.70 23.04 -11.41
CA LEU A 287 -1.54 23.94 -11.53
C LEU A 287 -1.78 24.99 -12.62
N ASN A 288 -2.75 25.88 -12.40
CA ASN A 288 -3.08 26.94 -13.36
C ASN A 288 -2.53 28.31 -12.97
N LYS A 289 -2.43 28.56 -11.65
CA LYS A 289 -1.98 29.84 -11.11
C LYS A 289 -1.20 29.63 -9.82
N VAL A 290 -0.18 30.46 -9.61
CA VAL A 290 0.64 30.50 -8.39
C VAL A 290 0.39 31.81 -7.66
N TYR A 291 0.04 31.73 -6.39
CA TYR A 291 -0.15 32.91 -5.54
C TYR A 291 1.06 33.06 -4.62
N ILE A 292 1.66 34.25 -4.61
CA ILE A 292 2.83 34.59 -3.82
C ILE A 292 2.40 35.71 -2.87
N LEU A 293 2.32 35.38 -1.59
CA LEU A 293 2.04 36.34 -0.54
C LEU A 293 3.35 36.71 0.16
N ILE A 294 3.63 37.99 0.28
CA ILE A 294 4.82 38.51 0.93
C ILE A 294 4.38 39.27 2.17
N THR A 295 5.08 39.02 3.28
CA THR A 295 4.96 39.75 4.54
C THR A 295 6.35 40.21 4.96
N LYS A 296 6.44 41.07 5.98
CA LYS A 296 7.73 41.62 6.45
C LYS A 296 8.79 40.57 6.81
N SER A 297 8.41 39.41 7.34
CA SER A 297 9.34 38.36 7.77
C SER A 297 9.36 37.14 6.87
N ASP A 298 8.24 36.85 6.22
CA ASP A 298 8.01 35.58 5.54
C ASP A 298 7.35 35.76 4.18
N PHE A 299 7.58 34.82 3.29
CA PHE A 299 6.80 34.66 2.08
C PHE A 299 6.07 33.32 2.07
N LYS A 300 4.97 33.29 1.34
CA LYS A 300 4.15 32.10 1.14
C LYS A 300 3.84 31.92 -0.34
N ILE A 301 4.14 30.74 -0.85
CA ILE A 301 3.80 30.32 -2.22
C ILE A 301 2.69 29.28 -2.13
N ASP A 302 1.51 29.63 -2.63
CA ASP A 302 0.36 28.73 -2.74
C ASP A 302 0.18 28.37 -4.22
N VAL A 303 0.26 27.08 -4.53
CA VAL A 303 -0.07 26.55 -5.86
C VAL A 303 -1.51 26.05 -5.93
N ASN A 304 -2.10 25.76 -4.78
CA ASN A 304 -3.49 25.36 -4.59
C ASN A 304 -3.83 25.33 -3.08
N ALA A 305 -5.03 24.89 -2.73
CA ALA A 305 -5.49 24.84 -1.35
C ALA A 305 -4.63 23.96 -0.42
N LYS A 306 -4.02 22.89 -0.95
CA LYS A 306 -3.28 21.86 -0.19
C LYS A 306 -1.77 22.07 -0.22
N THR A 307 -1.23 22.58 -1.33
CA THR A 307 0.21 22.69 -1.57
C THR A 307 0.69 24.11 -1.31
N LYS A 308 1.48 24.27 -0.24
CA LYS A 308 1.93 25.57 0.26
C LYS A 308 3.37 25.49 0.73
N LEU A 309 4.15 26.52 0.42
CA LEU A 309 5.50 26.73 0.96
C LEU A 309 5.47 28.00 1.78
N THR A 310 5.93 27.94 3.02
CA THR A 310 6.14 29.12 3.86
C THR A 310 7.58 29.12 4.36
N ARG A 311 8.28 30.23 4.14
CA ARG A 311 9.69 30.38 4.49
C ARG A 311 9.98 31.85 4.82
N PRO A 312 11.01 32.11 5.65
CA PRO A 312 11.48 33.46 5.87
C PRO A 312 12.00 34.08 4.58
N VAL A 313 11.76 35.38 4.43
CA VAL A 313 12.35 36.16 3.33
C VAL A 313 13.86 36.12 3.47
N ASN A 314 14.53 35.83 2.36
CA ASN A 314 15.99 35.81 2.29
C ASN A 314 16.46 36.39 0.95
N GLN A 315 17.76 36.66 0.83
CA GLN A 315 18.34 37.28 -0.36
C GLN A 315 18.08 36.47 -1.64
N LEU A 316 18.02 35.13 -1.57
CA LEU A 316 17.73 34.29 -2.74
C LEU A 316 16.29 34.48 -3.22
N PHE A 317 15.35 34.59 -2.28
CA PHE A 317 13.96 34.89 -2.60
C PHE A 317 13.82 36.27 -3.24
N GLU A 318 14.50 37.29 -2.70
CA GLU A 318 14.46 38.65 -3.26
C GLU A 318 15.00 38.69 -4.70
N ILE A 319 16.11 38.00 -4.97
CA ILE A 319 16.67 37.88 -6.32
C ILE A 319 15.68 37.15 -7.24
N TRP A 320 15.14 36.02 -6.78
CA TRP A 320 14.18 35.23 -7.55
C TRP A 320 12.90 36.02 -7.87
N LEU A 321 12.37 36.77 -6.90
CA LEU A 321 11.21 37.62 -7.06
C LEU A 321 11.47 38.77 -8.03
N CYS A 322 12.64 39.42 -7.92
CA CYS A 322 13.02 40.50 -8.83
C CYS A 322 13.08 40.02 -10.27
N GLU A 323 13.66 38.84 -10.54
CA GLU A 323 13.63 38.25 -11.87
C GLU A 323 12.20 37.81 -12.26
N LEU A 324 11.41 37.26 -11.34
CA LEU A 324 10.03 36.83 -11.63
C LEU A 324 9.18 37.98 -12.15
N THR A 325 9.28 39.16 -11.55
CA THR A 325 8.49 40.34 -11.96
C THR A 325 8.76 40.83 -13.39
N LYS A 326 9.86 40.38 -14.01
CA LYS A 326 10.18 40.66 -15.41
C LYS A 326 9.51 39.68 -16.38
N GLU A 327 9.02 38.55 -15.87
CA GLU A 327 8.42 37.48 -16.64
C GLU A 327 6.89 37.62 -16.68
N SER A 328 6.29 37.33 -17.84
CA SER A 328 4.82 37.32 -17.98
C SER A 328 4.16 36.08 -17.36
N LYS A 329 4.91 34.99 -17.21
CA LYS A 329 4.46 33.70 -16.65
C LYS A 329 5.60 33.06 -15.87
N LEU A 330 5.26 32.32 -14.84
CA LEU A 330 6.20 31.54 -14.06
C LEU A 330 6.39 30.17 -14.70
N LYS A 331 7.63 29.75 -14.94
CA LYS A 331 7.92 28.38 -15.34
C LYS A 331 7.86 27.46 -14.11
N VAL A 332 6.94 26.51 -14.10
CA VAL A 332 6.84 25.50 -13.06
C VAL A 332 7.30 24.14 -13.59
N ILE A 333 8.15 23.47 -12.82
CA ILE A 333 8.62 22.12 -13.09
C ILE A 333 8.05 21.19 -12.02
N VAL A 334 7.11 20.33 -12.38
CA VAL A 334 6.66 19.24 -11.51
C VAL A 334 7.57 18.06 -11.74
N GLN A 335 8.36 17.72 -10.73
CA GLN A 335 9.37 16.67 -10.75
C GLN A 335 8.86 15.44 -10.01
N SER A 336 8.80 14.31 -10.71
CA SER A 336 8.42 13.02 -10.12
C SER A 336 9.55 12.51 -9.22
N ILE A 337 9.19 12.06 -8.02
CA ILE A 337 10.12 11.53 -7.00
C ILE A 337 9.59 10.25 -6.36
N ARG A 338 10.50 9.44 -5.81
CA ARG A 338 10.14 8.25 -5.03
C ARG A 338 11.13 8.01 -3.89
N PRO A 339 10.77 7.23 -2.86
CA PRO A 339 11.73 6.88 -1.81
C PRO A 339 13.01 6.31 -2.40
N LYS A 340 14.17 6.64 -1.83
CA LYS A 340 15.44 6.13 -2.33
C LYS A 340 15.51 4.59 -2.20
N ILE A 341 15.50 3.88 -3.33
CA ILE A 341 15.61 2.41 -3.37
C ILE A 341 17.03 1.97 -3.71
N LYS A 342 17.72 2.69 -4.60
CA LYS A 342 19.06 2.38 -5.11
C LYS A 342 20.09 3.45 -4.70
N GLU A 343 21.35 3.04 -4.53
CA GLU A 343 22.43 3.94 -4.11
C GLU A 343 22.91 4.88 -5.22
N SER A 344 22.76 4.51 -6.49
CA SER A 344 23.33 5.22 -7.64
C SER A 344 22.41 6.25 -8.30
N SER A 345 21.29 6.60 -7.67
CA SER A 345 20.30 7.50 -8.26
C SER A 345 20.57 8.95 -7.85
N GLN A 346 20.22 9.91 -8.72
CA GLN A 346 20.20 11.33 -8.33
C GLN A 346 19.15 11.50 -7.22
N VAL A 347 19.55 12.11 -6.10
CA VAL A 347 18.69 12.27 -4.94
C VAL A 347 18.41 13.73 -4.63
N ILE A 348 17.25 13.99 -4.05
CA ILE A 348 16.95 15.21 -3.32
C ILE A 348 16.76 14.88 -1.85
N ASN A 349 17.35 15.72 -1.00
CA ASN A 349 17.05 15.75 0.42
C ASN A 349 15.97 16.79 0.66
N ILE A 350 14.81 16.35 1.15
CA ILE A 350 13.71 17.21 1.58
C ILE A 350 13.40 16.94 3.05
N GLU A 351 12.57 17.79 3.67
CA GLU A 351 12.26 17.71 5.10
C GLU A 351 11.77 16.33 5.56
N CYS A 352 11.10 15.58 4.67
CA CYS A 352 10.62 14.23 4.96
C CYS A 352 11.60 13.09 4.63
N GLY A 353 12.79 13.37 4.08
CA GLY A 353 13.85 12.38 3.84
C GLY A 353 14.54 12.48 2.47
N ASP A 354 15.25 11.41 2.11
CA ASP A 354 15.94 11.29 0.82
C ASP A 354 15.06 10.61 -0.23
N PHE A 355 14.88 11.29 -1.36
CA PHE A 355 14.09 10.79 -2.48
C PHE A 355 14.91 10.71 -3.76
N GLU A 356 14.72 9.66 -4.53
CA GLU A 356 15.22 9.53 -5.89
C GLU A 356 14.43 10.44 -6.82
N ILE A 357 15.13 11.25 -7.61
CA ILE A 357 14.55 12.04 -8.69
C ILE A 357 14.40 11.15 -9.93
N LEU A 358 13.19 11.07 -10.46
CA LEU A 358 12.90 10.29 -11.67
C LEU A 358 13.05 11.14 -12.93
N SER A 359 13.22 10.49 -14.08
CA SER A 359 13.32 11.20 -15.36
C SER A 359 12.01 11.92 -15.75
N ASN A 360 10.89 11.47 -15.22
CA ASN A 360 9.57 12.03 -15.54
C ASN A 360 9.39 13.39 -14.88
N LYS A 361 9.18 14.41 -15.70
CA LYS A 361 8.84 15.77 -15.26
C LYS A 361 7.81 16.39 -16.18
N LEU A 362 7.00 17.29 -15.63
CA LEU A 362 6.16 18.20 -16.40
C LEU A 362 6.72 19.61 -16.29
N GLU A 363 6.87 20.30 -17.41
CA GLU A 363 7.14 21.73 -17.44
C GLU A 363 5.91 22.48 -17.92
N LYS A 364 5.44 23.47 -17.15
CA LYS A 364 4.26 24.27 -17.46
C LYS A 364 4.52 25.74 -17.16
N ASN A 365 4.18 26.63 -18.09
CA ASN A 365 4.19 28.07 -17.84
C ASN A 365 2.82 28.47 -17.29
N VAL A 366 2.80 28.99 -16.07
CA VAL A 366 1.57 29.30 -15.33
C VAL A 366 1.46 30.78 -15.03
N GLU A 367 0.23 31.25 -14.85
CA GLU A 367 0.00 32.59 -14.34
C GLU A 367 0.48 32.68 -12.89
N TYR A 368 0.88 33.87 -12.46
CA TYR A 368 1.20 34.11 -11.06
C TYR A 368 0.61 35.44 -10.60
N GLU A 369 0.39 35.56 -9.30
CA GLU A 369 -0.08 36.77 -8.64
C GLU A 369 0.77 37.00 -7.40
N ILE A 370 1.26 38.24 -7.25
CA ILE A 370 2.04 38.66 -6.09
C ILE A 370 1.19 39.63 -5.29
N SER A 371 1.04 39.36 -3.99
CA SER A 371 0.39 40.25 -3.03
C SER A 371 1.36 40.59 -1.93
N ASP A 372 1.53 41.88 -1.66
CA ASP A 372 2.33 42.38 -0.55
C ASP A 372 1.40 42.85 0.57
N VAL A 373 1.65 42.39 1.79
CA VAL A 373 0.86 42.75 2.98
C VAL A 373 1.76 43.54 3.92
N ASP A 374 1.58 44.86 3.90
CA ASP A 374 2.30 45.84 4.73
C ASP A 374 2.24 45.55 6.24
#